data_AF-A0A1Q7TZ70-F1
#
_entry.id   AF-A0A1Q7TZ70-F1
#
_cell.length_a   1.000
_cell.length_b   1.000
_cell.length_c   1.000
_cell.angle_alpha   90.00
_cell.angle_beta   90.00
_cell.angle_gamma   90.00
#
_symmetry.space_group_name_H-M   'P 1'
#
loop_
_entity.id
_entity.type
_entity.pdbx_description
1 polymer ?
#
loop_
_entity_poly.entity_id
_entity_poly.type
_entity_poly.pdbx_seq_one_letter_code
_entity_poly.pdbx_strand_id
1 'polypeptide(L)'
;MHRFMAELFPLCRSITGHGVRATLQAIAQRIPLELHEIPSGTPVLDWTVPQEWNIRDAFIKNVRGERLVDFRQSNLHVVSYSVPVHATMTLSELRPHLFSLPDYPDWIPYRTSYYAPTWGFCLRHTQLAALREDEVYEVCIDASLDDGSLTYGEYYLPGTTEDEILLSCHVCHPSLANDNLSGIAVMTFLAQYLQHCPRRYSYRFLFSPGTIGAITWLARNEAHVGKIKHGLVVTCVGDTGPFTYKRSRRGHAVIDRAVPHVLRQAGLAHEVIDFFPYGYDERQYCSPGFNLPVGCLMRARHGQF
;
A
#
# COMPACT_ATOMS: atom_id res chain seq x y z
N MET A 1 11.88 11.77 8.38
CA MET A 1 10.79 10.81 8.10
C MET A 1 9.40 11.46 8.18
N HIS A 2 8.93 11.97 9.33
CA HIS A 2 7.56 12.57 9.45
C HIS A 2 7.22 13.62 8.38
N ARG A 3 8.12 14.59 8.12
CA ARG A 3 7.93 15.59 7.06
C ARG A 3 7.71 14.97 5.68
N PHE A 4 8.47 13.92 5.35
CA PHE A 4 8.32 13.20 4.10
C PHE A 4 6.98 12.47 4.02
N MET A 5 6.51 11.87 5.12
CA MET A 5 5.17 11.29 5.17
C MET A 5 4.10 12.36 4.95
N ALA A 6 4.24 13.55 5.53
CA ALA A 6 3.30 14.66 5.32
C ALA A 6 3.27 15.15 3.86
N GLU A 7 4.42 15.19 3.18
CA GLU A 7 4.51 15.47 1.74
C GLU A 7 3.78 14.43 0.90
N LEU A 8 3.90 13.15 1.27
CA LEU A 8 3.24 12.04 0.56
C LEU A 8 1.77 11.85 0.93
N PHE A 9 1.35 12.32 2.10
CA PHE A 9 0.01 12.11 2.66
C PHE A 9 -1.13 12.46 1.70
N PRO A 10 -1.15 13.63 1.03
CA PRO A 10 -2.27 14.00 0.17
C PRO A 10 -2.34 13.22 -1.16
N LEU A 11 -1.29 12.50 -1.56
CA LEU A 11 -1.27 11.78 -2.84
C LEU A 11 -2.25 10.59 -2.81
N CYS A 12 -3.22 10.59 -3.72
CA CYS A 12 -4.20 9.51 -3.87
C CYS A 12 -3.58 8.30 -4.58
N ARG A 13 -2.86 7.46 -3.82
CA ARG A 13 -2.33 6.19 -4.30
C ARG A 13 -3.42 5.13 -4.44
N SER A 14 -3.18 4.17 -5.33
CA SER A 14 -3.90 2.92 -5.46
C SER A 14 -2.92 1.83 -5.92
N ILE A 15 -3.38 0.68 -6.42
CA ILE A 15 -2.48 -0.34 -6.96
C ILE A 15 -1.84 0.04 -8.31
N THR A 16 -2.30 1.12 -8.94
CA THR A 16 -1.73 1.75 -10.15
C THR A 16 -1.95 3.27 -10.10
N GLY A 17 -1.57 3.98 -11.16
CA GLY A 17 -1.97 5.37 -11.39
C GLY A 17 -0.97 6.43 -10.95
N HIS A 18 -1.29 7.70 -11.25
CA HIS A 18 -0.42 8.85 -11.04
C HIS A 18 -0.05 9.08 -9.58
N GLY A 19 -0.90 8.70 -8.61
CA GLY A 19 -0.57 8.81 -7.19
C GLY A 19 0.62 7.94 -6.79
N VAL A 20 0.73 6.74 -7.38
CA VAL A 20 1.90 5.86 -7.20
C VAL A 20 3.13 6.49 -7.85
N ARG A 21 3.03 6.94 -9.11
CA ARG A 21 4.15 7.59 -9.82
C ARG A 21 4.69 8.81 -9.08
N ALA A 22 3.81 9.70 -8.62
CA ALA A 22 4.20 10.88 -7.84
C ALA A 22 4.90 10.48 -6.53
N THR A 23 4.42 9.42 -5.86
CA THR A 23 5.06 8.90 -4.65
C THR A 23 6.46 8.37 -4.95
N LEU A 24 6.62 7.56 -5.99
CA LEU A 24 7.92 7.00 -6.38
C LEU A 24 8.89 8.08 -6.87
N GLN A 25 8.41 9.12 -7.56
CA GLN A 25 9.22 10.29 -7.92
C GLN A 25 9.73 11.04 -6.70
N ALA A 26 8.90 11.23 -5.67
CA ALA A 26 9.31 11.87 -4.41
C ALA A 26 10.34 11.04 -3.62
N ILE A 27 10.30 9.71 -3.76
CA ILE A 27 11.34 8.79 -3.27
C ILE A 27 12.62 8.93 -4.11
N ALA A 28 12.51 8.98 -5.44
CA ALA A 28 13.63 9.12 -6.37
C ALA A 28 14.43 10.41 -6.19
N GLN A 29 13.82 11.46 -5.63
CA GLN A 29 14.52 12.69 -5.22
C GLN A 29 15.48 12.49 -4.03
N ARG A 30 15.39 11.36 -3.31
CA ARG A 30 16.14 11.07 -2.08
C ARG A 30 17.13 9.93 -2.26
N ILE A 31 16.80 8.95 -3.10
CA ILE A 31 17.63 7.78 -3.41
C ILE A 31 17.53 7.48 -4.91
N PRO A 32 18.56 6.92 -5.57
CA PRO A 32 18.39 6.34 -6.90
C PRO A 32 17.28 5.31 -6.87
N LEU A 33 16.39 5.36 -7.86
CA LEU A 33 15.24 4.47 -7.94
C LEU A 33 14.96 4.21 -9.42
N GLU A 34 15.06 2.95 -9.83
CA GLU A 34 14.61 2.50 -11.15
C GLU A 34 13.09 2.35 -11.12
N LEU A 35 12.40 3.01 -12.05
CA LEU A 35 10.95 2.91 -12.19
C LEU A 35 10.63 1.90 -13.28
N HIS A 36 9.77 0.95 -12.96
CA HIS A 36 9.26 -0.03 -13.90
C HIS A 36 7.77 0.18 -14.13
N GLU A 37 7.37 0.16 -15.39
CA GLU A 37 5.98 0.27 -15.82
C GLU A 37 5.61 -1.02 -16.56
N ILE A 38 4.67 -1.77 -16.01
CA ILE A 38 4.25 -3.06 -16.56
C ILE A 38 2.89 -2.89 -17.22
N PRO A 39 2.75 -3.15 -18.53
CA PRO A 39 1.49 -2.95 -19.23
C PRO A 39 0.33 -3.73 -18.63
N SER A 40 -0.86 -3.12 -18.63
CA SER A 40 -2.12 -3.79 -18.32
C SER A 40 -2.31 -5.02 -19.21
N GLY A 41 -2.93 -6.07 -18.68
CA GLY A 41 -3.11 -7.33 -19.42
C GLY A 41 -1.88 -8.24 -19.44
N THR A 42 -0.72 -7.80 -18.93
CA THR A 42 0.47 -8.66 -18.84
C THR A 42 0.21 -9.83 -17.87
N PRO A 43 0.36 -11.10 -18.32
CA PRO A 43 0.30 -12.25 -17.43
C PRO A 43 1.52 -12.27 -16.50
N VAL A 44 1.29 -12.43 -15.21
CA VAL A 44 2.31 -12.49 -14.16
C VAL A 44 1.99 -13.63 -13.20
N LEU A 45 2.59 -14.79 -13.47
CA LEU A 45 2.21 -16.06 -12.85
C LEU A 45 0.71 -16.33 -13.09
N ASP A 46 -0.06 -16.56 -12.03
CA ASP A 46 -1.50 -16.80 -12.09
C ASP A 46 -2.35 -15.50 -12.08
N TRP A 47 -1.70 -14.34 -12.17
CA TRP A 47 -2.36 -13.04 -12.13
C TRP A 47 -2.20 -12.30 -13.45
N THR A 48 -3.03 -11.28 -13.63
CA THR A 48 -2.92 -10.35 -14.75
C THR A 48 -2.74 -8.94 -14.20
N VAL A 49 -1.81 -8.19 -14.77
CA VAL A 49 -1.63 -6.78 -14.41
C VAL A 49 -2.93 -6.03 -14.73
N PRO A 50 -3.55 -5.34 -13.74
CA PRO A 50 -4.85 -4.72 -13.92
C PRO A 50 -4.75 -3.48 -14.80
N GLN A 51 -5.91 -3.01 -15.26
CA GLN A 51 -6.05 -1.67 -15.83
C GLN A 51 -5.58 -0.60 -14.84
N GLU A 52 -5.14 0.53 -15.40
CA GLU A 52 -4.68 1.67 -14.65
C GLU A 52 -5.85 2.56 -14.22
N TRP A 53 -5.86 2.92 -12.93
CA TRP A 53 -6.89 3.78 -12.37
C TRP A 53 -6.34 5.16 -12.01
N ASN A 54 -7.03 6.21 -12.46
CA ASN A 54 -6.72 7.60 -12.11
C ASN A 54 -7.99 8.36 -11.72
N ILE A 55 -7.86 9.35 -10.84
CA ILE A 55 -8.98 10.16 -10.38
C ILE A 55 -8.59 11.64 -10.32
N ARG A 56 -9.47 12.51 -10.82
CA ARG A 56 -9.29 13.96 -10.85
C ARG A 56 -10.11 14.68 -9.78
N ASP A 57 -11.36 14.26 -9.60
CA ASP A 57 -12.28 14.84 -8.61
C ASP A 57 -13.37 13.82 -8.27
N ALA A 58 -14.01 13.96 -7.10
CA ALA A 58 -15.26 13.28 -6.83
C ALA A 58 -16.04 13.99 -5.73
N PHE A 59 -17.36 13.97 -5.83
CA PHE A 59 -18.24 14.60 -4.86
C PHE A 59 -19.65 14.03 -4.87
N ILE A 60 -20.34 14.29 -3.77
CA ILE A 60 -21.81 14.24 -3.67
C ILE A 60 -22.26 15.67 -3.34
N LYS A 61 -23.07 16.28 -4.22
CA LYS A 61 -23.64 17.61 -4.05
C LYS A 61 -25.15 17.55 -3.84
N ASN A 62 -25.67 18.44 -3.01
CA ASN A 62 -27.11 18.65 -2.89
C ASN A 62 -27.63 19.65 -3.93
N VAL A 63 -28.95 19.87 -3.91
CA VAL A 63 -29.65 20.82 -4.80
C VAL A 63 -29.22 22.29 -4.63
N ARG A 64 -28.59 22.65 -3.51
CA ARG A 64 -28.02 23.98 -3.26
C ARG A 64 -26.60 24.13 -3.84
N GLY A 65 -26.03 23.06 -4.40
CA GLY A 65 -24.66 23.03 -4.92
C GLY A 65 -23.58 22.83 -3.85
N GLU A 66 -23.97 22.51 -2.61
CA GLU A 66 -23.02 22.25 -1.52
C GLU A 66 -22.45 20.82 -1.66
N ARG A 67 -21.12 20.68 -1.70
CA ARG A 67 -20.46 19.36 -1.67
C ARG A 67 -20.54 18.79 -0.25
N LEU A 68 -21.45 17.84 -0.05
CA LEU A 68 -21.63 17.14 1.23
C LEU A 68 -20.52 16.12 1.49
N VAL A 69 -20.04 15.51 0.40
CA VAL A 69 -18.85 14.66 0.37
C VAL A 69 -17.93 15.23 -0.71
N ASP A 70 -16.66 15.45 -0.37
CA ASP A 70 -15.68 16.09 -1.25
C ASP A 70 -14.34 15.38 -1.20
N PHE A 71 -13.96 14.73 -2.31
CA PHE A 71 -12.68 14.03 -2.46
C PHE A 71 -11.47 14.91 -2.15
N ARG A 72 -11.59 16.22 -2.37
CA ARG A 72 -10.50 17.18 -2.11
C ARG A 72 -10.23 17.37 -0.62
N GLN A 73 -11.20 17.06 0.24
CA GLN A 73 -11.02 17.08 1.70
C GLN A 73 -10.36 15.79 2.19
N SER A 74 -10.74 14.65 1.61
CA SER A 74 -10.13 13.35 1.90
C SER A 74 -10.31 12.41 0.72
N ASN A 75 -9.21 11.89 0.18
CA ASN A 75 -9.27 10.88 -0.87
C ASN A 75 -9.80 9.52 -0.39
N LEU A 76 -9.95 9.33 0.92
CA LEU A 76 -10.65 8.17 1.49
C LEU A 76 -12.15 8.18 1.19
N HIS A 77 -12.70 9.32 0.76
CA HIS A 77 -14.11 9.41 0.42
C HIS A 77 -14.51 8.54 -0.77
N VAL A 78 -13.58 8.08 -1.61
CA VAL A 78 -13.88 7.27 -2.79
C VAL A 78 -13.39 5.85 -2.58
N VAL A 79 -14.23 4.87 -2.91
CA VAL A 79 -13.80 3.47 -2.98
C VAL A 79 -12.71 3.37 -4.06
N SER A 80 -11.50 2.96 -3.69
CA SER A 80 -10.39 2.90 -4.62
C SER A 80 -10.73 1.98 -5.80
N TYR A 81 -10.33 2.37 -7.02
CA TYR A 81 -10.74 1.72 -8.29
C TYR A 81 -12.21 1.92 -8.70
N SER A 82 -12.92 2.90 -8.13
CA SER A 82 -14.28 3.25 -8.59
C SER A 82 -14.30 3.63 -10.08
N VAL A 83 -15.24 3.06 -10.84
CA VAL A 83 -15.52 3.47 -12.23
C VAL A 83 -16.08 4.90 -12.29
N PRO A 84 -15.92 5.62 -13.42
CA PRO A 84 -16.50 6.95 -13.57
C PRO A 84 -18.02 6.94 -13.46
N VAL A 85 -18.55 7.96 -12.76
CA VAL A 85 -20.00 8.18 -12.62
C VAL A 85 -20.27 9.68 -12.69
N HIS A 86 -21.30 10.06 -13.43
CA HIS A 86 -21.90 11.38 -13.34
C HIS A 86 -23.42 11.25 -13.48
N ALA A 87 -24.13 11.36 -12.37
CA ALA A 87 -25.57 11.14 -12.33
C ALA A 87 -26.24 12.01 -11.28
N THR A 88 -27.53 12.25 -11.45
CA THR A 88 -28.41 12.75 -10.39
C THR A 88 -29.23 11.60 -9.85
N MET A 89 -29.27 11.42 -8.54
CA MET A 89 -29.94 10.29 -7.91
C MET A 89 -30.60 10.67 -6.58
N THR A 90 -31.69 9.97 -6.25
CA THR A 90 -32.32 10.02 -4.93
C THR A 90 -31.43 9.39 -3.85
N LEU A 91 -31.69 9.67 -2.58
CA LEU A 91 -30.96 9.00 -1.48
C LEU A 91 -31.14 7.48 -1.53
N SER A 92 -32.32 6.97 -1.88
CA SER A 92 -32.57 5.53 -2.00
C SER A 92 -31.72 4.85 -3.06
N GLU A 93 -31.46 5.52 -4.18
CA GLU A 93 -30.59 5.01 -5.26
C GLU A 93 -29.11 5.11 -4.90
N LEU A 94 -28.73 6.16 -4.15
CA LEU A 94 -27.35 6.39 -3.73
C LEU A 94 -26.92 5.47 -2.58
N ARG A 95 -27.83 5.17 -1.65
CA ARG A 95 -27.54 4.45 -0.39
C ARG A 95 -26.77 3.12 -0.56
N PRO A 96 -27.02 2.27 -1.58
CA PRO A 96 -26.22 1.06 -1.82
C PRO A 96 -24.73 1.32 -2.12
N HIS A 97 -24.39 2.53 -2.56
CA HIS A 97 -23.02 2.96 -2.89
C HIS A 97 -22.35 3.74 -1.76
N LEU A 98 -23.01 3.87 -0.60
CA LEU A 98 -22.52 4.61 0.56
C LEU A 98 -22.02 3.67 1.66
N PHE A 99 -20.82 3.91 2.15
CA PHE A 99 -20.19 3.10 3.19
C PHE A 99 -19.78 3.95 4.39
N SER A 100 -20.14 3.51 5.59
CA SER A 100 -19.75 4.12 6.86
C SER A 100 -19.50 3.05 7.92
N LEU A 101 -18.98 3.46 9.09
CA LEU A 101 -18.76 2.60 10.25
C LEU A 101 -19.62 3.12 11.41
N PRO A 102 -20.77 2.50 11.74
CA PRO A 102 -21.63 2.95 12.84
C PRO A 102 -20.91 2.98 14.20
N ASP A 103 -20.03 1.99 14.46
CA ASP A 103 -19.27 1.89 15.70
C ASP A 103 -18.17 2.96 15.84
N TYR A 104 -17.80 3.61 14.72
CA TYR A 104 -16.78 4.65 14.65
C TYR A 104 -17.30 5.84 13.83
N PRO A 105 -18.24 6.63 14.39
CA PRO A 105 -19.07 7.51 13.60
C PRO A 105 -18.32 8.67 12.93
N ASP A 106 -17.12 9.01 13.43
CA ASP A 106 -16.27 10.07 12.89
C ASP A 106 -15.19 9.58 11.90
N TRP A 107 -15.10 8.27 11.66
CA TRP A 107 -14.12 7.68 10.74
C TRP A 107 -14.67 7.59 9.32
N ILE A 108 -13.80 7.82 8.34
CA ILE A 108 -14.07 7.53 6.93
C ILE A 108 -13.42 6.16 6.62
N PRO A 109 -14.19 5.11 6.32
CA PRO A 109 -13.60 3.80 6.04
C PRO A 109 -12.82 3.83 4.73
N TYR A 110 -11.64 3.19 4.70
CA TYR A 110 -10.95 2.90 3.45
C TYR A 110 -11.50 1.61 2.83
N ARG A 111 -11.95 1.67 1.57
CA ARG A 111 -12.43 0.51 0.80
C ARG A 111 -11.85 0.51 -0.61
N THR A 112 -11.82 -0.66 -1.22
CA THR A 112 -11.24 -0.88 -2.55
C THR A 112 -12.12 -1.82 -3.36
N SER A 113 -12.04 -1.74 -4.68
CA SER A 113 -12.68 -2.69 -5.60
C SER A 113 -11.82 -3.00 -6.83
N TYR A 114 -10.61 -3.48 -6.58
CA TYR A 114 -9.58 -3.65 -7.61
C TYR A 114 -9.92 -4.62 -8.74
N TYR A 115 -10.70 -5.66 -8.44
CA TYR A 115 -10.92 -6.79 -9.35
C TYR A 115 -12.40 -7.03 -9.67
N ALA A 116 -13.29 -6.15 -9.20
CA ALA A 116 -14.72 -6.20 -9.46
C ALA A 116 -15.19 -4.77 -9.76
N PRO A 117 -15.48 -4.43 -11.04
CA PRO A 117 -15.91 -3.09 -11.40
C PRO A 117 -17.15 -2.66 -10.59
N THR A 118 -17.00 -1.58 -9.84
CA THR A 118 -18.06 -0.94 -9.05
C THR A 118 -17.66 0.50 -8.77
N TRP A 119 -18.49 1.24 -8.04
CA TRP A 119 -18.17 2.56 -7.53
C TRP A 119 -18.84 2.79 -6.19
N GLY A 120 -18.29 3.71 -5.40
CA GLY A 120 -18.94 4.14 -4.17
C GLY A 120 -18.19 5.22 -3.41
N PHE A 121 -18.87 5.74 -2.40
CA PHE A 121 -18.34 6.72 -1.46
C PHE A 121 -18.25 6.16 -0.05
N CYS A 122 -17.16 6.49 0.62
CA CYS A 122 -16.99 6.28 2.05
C CYS A 122 -17.17 7.60 2.79
N LEU A 123 -17.83 7.59 3.94
CA LEU A 123 -18.12 8.80 4.68
C LEU A 123 -18.23 8.51 6.18
N ARG A 124 -18.13 9.57 6.97
CA ARG A 124 -18.46 9.50 8.39
C ARG A 124 -19.90 9.06 8.55
N HIS A 125 -20.19 8.28 9.58
CA HIS A 125 -21.56 7.83 9.85
C HIS A 125 -22.49 9.02 10.13
N THR A 126 -21.97 10.06 10.79
CA THR A 126 -22.70 11.31 11.03
C THR A 126 -23.07 12.04 9.74
N GLN A 127 -22.20 12.06 8.74
CA GLN A 127 -22.51 12.61 7.41
C GLN A 127 -23.59 11.79 6.70
N LEU A 128 -23.52 10.46 6.79
CA LEU A 128 -24.51 9.56 6.18
C LEU A 128 -25.90 9.77 6.78
N ALA A 129 -25.97 9.85 8.11
CA ALA A 129 -27.22 10.05 8.84
C ALA A 129 -27.85 11.44 8.59
N ALA A 130 -27.06 12.43 8.16
CA ALA A 130 -27.53 13.78 7.86
C ALA A 130 -28.07 13.95 6.43
N LEU A 131 -27.93 12.94 5.56
CA LEU A 131 -28.51 12.99 4.22
C LEU A 131 -30.04 12.95 4.29
N ARG A 132 -30.67 13.77 3.46
CA ARG A 132 -32.12 13.94 3.39
C ARG A 132 -32.74 13.03 2.33
N GLU A 133 -33.80 12.33 2.71
CA GLU A 133 -34.54 11.41 1.81
C GLU A 133 -35.37 12.16 0.76
N ASP A 134 -35.76 13.42 1.02
CA ASP A 134 -36.54 14.27 0.11
C ASP A 134 -35.69 15.05 -0.91
N GLU A 135 -34.36 14.88 -0.88
CA GLU A 135 -33.44 15.55 -1.80
C GLU A 135 -32.91 14.60 -2.89
N VAL A 136 -32.54 15.18 -4.03
CA VAL A 136 -31.73 14.53 -5.06
C VAL A 136 -30.30 15.06 -5.00
N TYR A 137 -29.35 14.19 -5.33
CA TYR A 137 -27.93 14.46 -5.23
C TYR A 137 -27.27 14.37 -6.61
N GLU A 138 -26.46 15.37 -6.94
CA GLU A 138 -25.51 15.26 -8.03
C GLU A 138 -24.29 14.47 -7.52
N VAL A 139 -24.04 13.33 -8.14
CA VAL A 139 -22.95 12.42 -7.78
C VAL A 139 -21.97 12.37 -8.94
N CYS A 140 -20.70 12.64 -8.63
CA CYS A 140 -19.63 12.64 -9.61
C CYS A 140 -18.42 11.89 -9.07
N ILE A 141 -17.92 10.94 -9.85
CA ILE A 141 -16.59 10.36 -9.71
C ILE A 141 -15.91 10.59 -11.06
N ASP A 142 -15.07 11.62 -11.13
CA ASP A 142 -14.28 11.96 -12.31
C ASP A 142 -12.99 11.12 -12.30
N ALA A 143 -13.12 9.85 -12.67
CA ALA A 143 -12.06 8.87 -12.70
C ALA A 143 -11.93 8.21 -14.09
N SER A 144 -10.85 7.48 -14.31
CA SER A 144 -10.66 6.64 -15.48
C SER A 144 -10.12 5.28 -15.07
N LEU A 145 -10.49 4.24 -15.83
CA LEU A 145 -10.04 2.87 -15.64
C LEU A 145 -9.75 2.30 -17.03
N ASP A 146 -8.51 2.49 -17.48
CA ASP A 146 -8.10 2.29 -18.86
C ASP A 146 -6.85 1.41 -18.93
N ASP A 147 -6.50 0.95 -20.13
CA ASP A 147 -5.22 0.30 -20.33
C ASP A 147 -4.08 1.30 -20.08
N GLY A 148 -3.23 0.96 -19.12
CA GLY A 148 -2.06 1.74 -18.73
C GLY A 148 -1.02 0.80 -18.15
N SER A 149 -0.44 1.15 -17.00
CA SER A 149 0.56 0.30 -16.36
C SER A 149 0.48 0.23 -14.84
N LEU A 150 0.96 -0.90 -14.33
CA LEU A 150 1.38 -1.03 -12.93
C LEU A 150 2.79 -0.48 -12.79
N THR A 151 2.95 0.47 -11.87
CA THR A 151 4.25 1.06 -11.55
C THR A 151 4.83 0.47 -10.28
N TYR A 152 6.11 0.09 -10.29
CA TYR A 152 6.88 -0.15 -9.07
C TYR A 152 8.28 0.49 -9.16
N GLY A 153 8.83 0.82 -8.00
CA GLY A 153 10.18 1.37 -7.88
C GLY A 153 11.14 0.37 -7.25
N GLU A 154 12.35 0.28 -7.79
CA GLU A 154 13.36 -0.66 -7.36
C GLU A 154 14.71 0.05 -7.18
N TYR A 155 15.40 -0.24 -6.08
CA TYR A 155 16.75 0.25 -5.85
C TYR A 155 17.67 -0.87 -5.40
N TYR A 156 18.64 -1.21 -6.26
CA TYR A 156 19.68 -2.17 -5.98
C TYR A 156 20.97 -1.47 -5.51
N LEU A 157 21.42 -1.84 -4.32
CA LEU A 157 22.64 -1.32 -3.70
C LEU A 157 23.67 -2.47 -3.58
N PRO A 158 24.73 -2.48 -4.40
CA PRO A 158 25.69 -3.58 -4.41
C PRO A 158 26.51 -3.64 -3.12
N GLY A 159 26.75 -4.87 -2.66
CA GLY A 159 27.72 -5.22 -1.64
C GLY A 159 28.97 -5.90 -2.20
N THR A 160 29.82 -6.42 -1.33
CA THR A 160 30.97 -7.25 -1.74
C THR A 160 30.59 -8.64 -2.24
N THR A 161 29.34 -9.07 -2.02
CA THR A 161 28.79 -10.34 -2.50
C THR A 161 27.49 -10.12 -3.26
N GLU A 162 27.19 -11.01 -4.20
CA GLU A 162 25.90 -11.01 -4.90
C GLU A 162 24.73 -11.58 -4.07
N ASP A 163 24.99 -12.14 -2.89
CA ASP A 163 23.93 -12.52 -1.95
C ASP A 163 23.15 -11.27 -1.52
N GLU A 164 21.82 -11.35 -1.55
CA GLU A 164 20.93 -10.20 -1.39
C GLU A 164 20.10 -10.25 -0.10
N ILE A 165 19.85 -9.04 0.45
CA ILE A 165 18.79 -8.78 1.41
C ILE A 165 17.68 -8.01 0.71
N LEU A 166 16.49 -8.61 0.61
CA LEU A 166 15.29 -7.97 0.07
C LEU A 166 14.57 -7.19 1.16
N LEU A 167 14.37 -5.90 0.95
CA LEU A 167 13.53 -5.06 1.79
C LEU A 167 12.39 -4.54 0.93
N SER A 168 11.14 -4.80 1.30
CA SER A 168 9.98 -4.37 0.53
C SER A 168 8.93 -3.65 1.37
N CYS A 169 8.26 -2.66 0.81
CA CYS A 169 7.07 -2.06 1.39
C CYS A 169 6.06 -1.73 0.30
N HIS A 170 4.76 -1.76 0.64
CA HIS A 170 3.73 -1.45 -0.34
C HIS A 170 3.45 0.05 -0.46
N VAL A 171 3.16 0.50 -1.69
CA VAL A 171 2.89 1.91 -2.04
C VAL A 171 1.47 2.17 -2.54
N CYS A 172 0.52 1.28 -2.23
CA CYS A 172 -0.83 1.35 -2.80
C CYS A 172 -1.89 2.05 -1.93
N HIS A 173 -1.64 2.24 -0.63
CA HIS A 173 -2.61 2.86 0.27
C HIS A 173 -2.61 4.39 0.12
N PRO A 174 -3.77 5.06 0.06
CA PRO A 174 -3.88 6.51 -0.16
C PRO A 174 -3.51 7.31 1.11
N SER A 175 -4.32 8.29 1.56
CA SER A 175 -4.02 9.12 2.74
C SER A 175 -4.15 8.39 4.08
N LEU A 176 -3.33 7.37 4.28
CA LEU A 176 -3.19 6.58 5.50
C LEU A 176 -1.74 6.61 5.98
N ALA A 177 -1.53 6.94 7.25
CA ALA A 177 -0.20 7.18 7.79
C ALA A 177 0.54 5.89 8.15
N ASN A 178 -0.01 5.09 9.07
CA ASN A 178 0.68 3.89 9.55
C ASN A 178 0.73 2.80 8.46
N ASP A 179 -0.38 2.58 7.76
CA ASP A 179 -0.49 1.66 6.63
C ASP A 179 -0.67 2.45 5.30
N ASN A 180 0.38 2.81 4.57
CA ASN A 180 1.78 2.42 4.78
C ASN A 180 2.82 3.50 4.48
N LEU A 181 2.46 4.78 4.65
CA LEU A 181 3.46 5.86 4.56
C LEU A 181 4.62 5.67 5.55
N SER A 182 4.35 5.03 6.69
CA SER A 182 5.38 4.68 7.67
C SER A 182 6.46 3.77 7.07
N GLY A 183 6.05 2.68 6.39
CA GLY A 183 6.96 1.74 5.73
C GLY A 183 7.74 2.43 4.61
N ILE A 184 7.07 3.22 3.77
CA ILE A 184 7.71 3.99 2.69
C ILE A 184 8.80 4.90 3.25
N ALA A 185 8.49 5.69 4.28
CA ALA A 185 9.43 6.64 4.84
C ALA A 185 10.63 5.94 5.52
N VAL A 186 10.40 4.87 6.29
CA VAL A 186 11.50 4.11 6.92
C VAL A 186 12.40 3.50 5.84
N MET A 187 11.81 2.89 4.82
CA MET A 187 12.53 2.26 3.72
C MET A 187 13.39 3.25 2.91
N THR A 188 12.83 4.41 2.55
CA THR A 188 13.58 5.44 1.82
C THR A 188 14.79 5.94 2.60
N PHE A 189 14.62 6.25 3.89
CA PHE A 189 15.71 6.75 4.72
C PHE A 189 16.72 5.66 5.07
N LEU A 190 16.30 4.40 5.20
CA LEU A 190 17.21 3.26 5.37
C LEU A 190 18.08 3.06 4.13
N ALA A 191 17.50 3.13 2.92
CA ALA A 191 18.24 3.08 1.68
C ALA A 191 19.27 4.22 1.57
N GLN A 192 18.86 5.45 1.91
CA GLN A 192 19.73 6.63 1.91
C GLN A 192 20.89 6.49 2.91
N TYR A 193 20.62 5.94 4.10
CA TYR A 193 21.66 5.66 5.08
C TYR A 193 22.64 4.59 4.55
N LEU A 194 22.11 3.47 4.08
CA LEU A 194 22.93 2.34 3.65
C LEU A 194 23.83 2.65 2.46
N GLN A 195 23.48 3.61 1.59
CA GLN A 195 24.34 4.11 0.50
C GLN A 195 25.76 4.47 0.95
N HIS A 196 25.91 4.94 2.18
CA HIS A 196 27.16 5.45 2.72
C HIS A 196 27.89 4.46 3.65
N CYS A 197 27.28 3.30 3.93
CA CYS A 197 27.82 2.31 4.86
C CYS A 197 28.48 1.13 4.13
N PRO A 198 29.71 0.71 4.45
CA PRO A 198 30.30 -0.50 3.87
C PRO A 198 29.38 -1.70 4.13
N ARG A 199 29.15 -2.54 3.11
CA ARG A 199 28.19 -3.64 3.16
C ARG A 199 28.69 -4.89 2.46
N ARG A 200 28.54 -6.04 3.12
CA ARG A 200 28.86 -7.36 2.57
C ARG A 200 27.79 -7.82 1.57
N TYR A 201 26.56 -7.95 2.05
CA TYR A 201 25.41 -8.30 1.20
C TYR A 201 25.02 -7.12 0.30
N SER A 202 24.50 -7.44 -0.88
CA SER A 202 23.73 -6.50 -1.67
C SER A 202 22.35 -6.29 -1.04
N TYR A 203 21.78 -5.10 -1.21
CA TYR A 203 20.46 -4.76 -0.72
C TYR A 203 19.55 -4.38 -1.88
N ARG A 204 18.34 -4.92 -1.88
CA ARG A 204 17.31 -4.60 -2.86
C ARG A 204 16.13 -3.98 -2.14
N PHE A 205 15.85 -2.73 -2.43
CA PHE A 205 14.67 -2.02 -1.93
C PHE A 205 13.59 -2.06 -3.00
N LEU A 206 12.41 -2.57 -2.62
CA LEU A 206 11.25 -2.67 -3.49
C LEU A 206 10.09 -1.84 -2.93
N PHE A 207 9.59 -0.92 -3.76
CA PHE A 207 8.43 -0.07 -3.50
C PHE A 207 7.35 -0.41 -4.53
N SER A 208 6.42 -1.29 -4.19
CA SER A 208 5.47 -1.84 -5.15
C SER A 208 4.04 -1.88 -4.60
N PRO A 209 3.00 -1.98 -5.44
CA PRO A 209 1.65 -2.24 -4.94
C PRO A 209 1.58 -3.56 -4.18
N GLY A 210 0.89 -3.58 -3.04
CA GLY A 210 0.71 -4.80 -2.26
C GLY A 210 0.05 -5.90 -3.09
N THR A 211 0.50 -7.13 -2.90
CA THR A 211 0.13 -8.33 -3.65
C THR A 211 0.52 -8.31 -5.11
N ILE A 212 -0.19 -7.56 -5.95
CA ILE A 212 0.00 -7.62 -7.40
C ILE A 212 1.40 -7.13 -7.78
N GLY A 213 1.92 -6.11 -7.11
CA GLY A 213 3.29 -5.62 -7.36
C GLY A 213 4.37 -6.61 -6.96
N ALA A 214 4.23 -7.29 -5.82
CA ALA A 214 5.16 -8.35 -5.41
C ALA A 214 5.12 -9.56 -6.36
N ILE A 215 3.92 -9.96 -6.81
CA ILE A 215 3.72 -11.04 -7.79
C ILE A 215 4.37 -10.67 -9.13
N THR A 216 4.11 -9.45 -9.62
CA THR A 216 4.73 -8.93 -10.84
C THR A 216 6.25 -8.89 -10.73
N TRP A 217 6.79 -8.42 -9.62
CA TRP A 217 8.24 -8.38 -9.40
C TRP A 217 8.84 -9.80 -9.38
N LEU A 218 8.20 -10.75 -8.70
CA LEU A 218 8.62 -12.16 -8.65
C LEU A 218 8.61 -12.81 -10.04
N ALA A 219 7.55 -12.62 -10.82
CA ALA A 219 7.42 -13.13 -12.18
C ALA A 219 8.56 -12.66 -13.10
N ARG A 220 9.04 -11.43 -12.90
CA ARG A 220 10.12 -10.84 -13.70
C ARG A 220 11.52 -11.17 -13.19
N ASN A 221 11.64 -11.67 -11.96
CA ASN A 221 12.93 -11.88 -11.29
C ASN A 221 13.19 -13.33 -10.90
N GLU A 222 12.42 -14.29 -11.42
CA GLU A 222 12.52 -15.72 -11.08
C GLU A 222 13.95 -16.29 -11.20
N ALA A 223 14.72 -15.85 -12.19
CA ALA A 223 16.12 -16.27 -12.33
C ALA A 223 17.05 -15.74 -11.24
N HIS A 224 16.69 -14.64 -10.55
CA HIS A 224 17.55 -13.91 -9.62
C HIS A 224 17.16 -14.10 -8.15
N VAL A 225 15.92 -14.48 -7.85
CA VAL A 225 15.44 -14.63 -6.46
C VAL A 225 16.25 -15.62 -5.62
N GLY A 226 16.97 -16.57 -6.24
CA GLY A 226 17.88 -17.49 -5.55
C GLY A 226 19.05 -16.80 -4.82
N LYS A 227 19.37 -15.56 -5.20
CA LYS A 227 20.37 -14.72 -4.53
C LYS A 227 19.86 -14.14 -3.21
N ILE A 228 18.54 -14.04 -3.02
CA ILE A 228 17.94 -13.49 -1.80
C ILE A 228 18.14 -14.46 -0.65
N LYS A 229 19.03 -14.10 0.28
CA LYS A 229 19.32 -14.92 1.48
C LYS A 229 18.46 -14.55 2.66
N HIS A 230 18.00 -13.30 2.72
CA HIS A 230 17.18 -12.76 3.80
C HIS A 230 16.22 -11.70 3.24
N GLY A 231 15.10 -11.45 3.92
CA GLY A 231 14.33 -10.25 3.62
C GLY A 231 13.30 -9.87 4.65
N LEU A 232 12.79 -8.65 4.52
CA LEU A 232 11.72 -8.10 5.34
C LEU A 232 10.71 -7.33 4.50
N VAL A 233 9.44 -7.64 4.72
CA VAL A 233 8.35 -6.69 4.48
C VAL A 233 8.32 -5.71 5.64
N VAL A 234 8.30 -4.42 5.34
CA VAL A 234 8.27 -3.34 6.33
C VAL A 234 6.96 -2.57 6.20
N THR A 235 6.14 -2.63 7.24
CA THR A 235 4.82 -1.98 7.24
C THR A 235 4.31 -1.67 8.65
N CYS A 236 3.38 -0.72 8.79
CA CYS A 236 2.82 -0.34 10.09
C CYS A 236 3.90 -0.05 11.14
N VAL A 237 4.91 0.75 10.78
CA VAL A 237 6.10 1.01 11.62
C VAL A 237 6.10 2.41 12.26
N GLY A 238 4.96 3.11 12.23
CA GLY A 238 4.86 4.53 12.61
C GLY A 238 4.08 4.83 13.88
N ASP A 239 3.32 3.87 14.43
CA ASP A 239 2.58 4.06 15.68
C ASP A 239 3.47 3.94 16.93
N THR A 240 2.86 3.96 18.12
CA THR A 240 3.59 3.92 19.41
C THR A 240 3.55 2.54 20.09
N GLY A 241 2.79 1.59 19.57
CA GLY A 241 2.65 0.22 20.09
C GLY A 241 3.93 -0.60 20.00
N PRO A 242 3.99 -1.78 20.63
CA PRO A 242 5.17 -2.66 20.60
C PRO A 242 5.46 -3.17 19.18
N PHE A 243 6.68 -3.66 18.94
CA PHE A 243 7.00 -4.30 17.68
C PHE A 243 6.30 -5.67 17.53
N THR A 244 5.91 -6.02 16.33
CA THR A 244 5.54 -7.38 15.96
C THR A 244 6.42 -7.85 14.83
N TYR A 245 7.05 -9.00 15.02
CA TYR A 245 7.79 -9.68 13.97
C TYR A 245 7.06 -10.98 13.59
N LYS A 246 6.61 -11.03 12.34
CA LYS A 246 6.09 -12.25 11.73
C LYS A 246 7.22 -12.98 11.01
N ARG A 247 7.47 -14.23 11.42
CA ARG A 247 8.50 -15.07 10.82
C ARG A 247 8.18 -15.38 9.35
N SER A 248 9.23 -15.68 8.59
CA SER A 248 9.11 -16.31 7.29
C SER A 248 8.45 -17.68 7.40
N ARG A 249 7.93 -18.23 6.29
CA ARG A 249 7.38 -19.60 6.26
C ARG A 249 8.38 -20.67 6.71
N ARG A 250 9.68 -20.43 6.53
CA ARG A 250 10.72 -21.35 7.00
C ARG A 250 10.77 -21.40 8.53
N GLY A 251 10.47 -20.31 9.23
CA GLY A 251 10.38 -20.23 10.69
C GLY A 251 11.72 -20.28 11.45
N HIS A 252 12.79 -20.73 10.80
CA HIS A 252 14.12 -20.88 11.39
C HIS A 252 15.23 -20.32 10.48
N ALA A 253 14.89 -19.47 9.50
CA ALA A 253 15.88 -18.80 8.69
C ALA A 253 16.73 -17.84 9.55
N VAL A 254 17.88 -17.41 9.02
CA VAL A 254 18.75 -16.47 9.75
C VAL A 254 17.99 -15.18 10.09
N ILE A 255 17.15 -14.66 9.20
CA ILE A 255 16.33 -13.46 9.48
C ILE A 255 15.35 -13.69 10.64
N ASP A 256 14.79 -14.90 10.76
CA ASP A 256 13.85 -15.28 11.82
C ASP A 256 14.49 -15.31 13.20
N ARG A 257 15.82 -15.41 13.25
CA ARG A 257 16.62 -15.32 14.48
C ARG A 257 17.18 -13.91 14.69
N ALA A 258 17.60 -13.24 13.61
CA ALA A 258 18.24 -11.94 13.66
C ALA A 258 17.30 -10.84 14.16
N VAL A 259 16.07 -10.74 13.63
CA VAL A 259 15.13 -9.68 14.02
C VAL A 259 14.76 -9.76 15.52
N PRO A 260 14.30 -10.91 16.06
CA PRO A 260 14.03 -11.01 17.48
C PRO A 260 15.27 -10.79 18.36
N HIS A 261 16.46 -11.19 17.88
CA HIS A 261 17.71 -10.93 18.60
C HIS A 261 17.98 -9.43 18.73
N VAL A 262 17.86 -8.67 17.64
CA VAL A 262 18.04 -7.22 17.64
C VAL A 262 17.01 -6.52 18.53
N LEU A 263 15.73 -6.90 18.44
CA LEU A 263 14.67 -6.32 19.26
C LEU A 263 14.90 -6.56 20.76
N ARG A 264 15.35 -7.77 21.15
CA ARG A 264 15.74 -8.08 22.53
C ARG A 264 16.94 -7.27 22.99
N GLN A 265 18.00 -7.20 22.18
CA GLN A 265 19.21 -6.45 22.54
C GLN A 265 18.94 -4.95 22.67
N ALA A 266 18.02 -4.40 21.88
CA ALA A 266 17.60 -3.02 21.97
C ALA A 266 16.63 -2.72 23.14
N GLY A 267 16.20 -3.74 23.91
CA GLY A 267 15.22 -3.58 25.00
C GLY A 267 13.83 -3.14 24.52
N LEU A 268 13.50 -3.39 23.26
CA LEU A 268 12.22 -2.99 22.67
C LEU A 268 11.15 -4.04 22.96
N ALA A 269 10.00 -3.63 23.49
CA ALA A 269 8.85 -4.51 23.66
C ALA A 269 8.41 -5.06 22.29
N HIS A 270 8.29 -6.39 22.18
CA HIS A 270 7.93 -7.03 20.93
C HIS A 270 7.23 -8.38 21.12
N GLU A 271 6.44 -8.74 20.11
CA GLU A 271 5.88 -10.08 19.91
C GLU A 271 6.51 -10.72 18.67
N VAL A 272 6.72 -12.05 18.72
CA VAL A 272 7.08 -12.84 17.54
C VAL A 272 5.95 -13.79 17.25
N ILE A 273 5.42 -13.73 16.04
CA ILE A 273 4.35 -14.61 15.56
C ILE A 273 4.84 -15.49 14.43
N ASP A 274 4.28 -16.70 14.34
CA ASP A 274 4.59 -17.63 13.27
C ASP A 274 3.92 -17.22 11.96
N PHE A 275 4.43 -17.76 10.86
CA PHE A 275 3.89 -17.51 9.54
C PHE A 275 2.48 -18.09 9.41
N PHE A 276 1.60 -17.29 8.82
CA PHE A 276 0.32 -17.72 8.25
C PHE A 276 0.13 -16.98 6.92
N PRO A 277 -0.55 -17.54 5.90
CA PRO A 277 -0.57 -16.99 4.55
C PRO A 277 -1.52 -15.79 4.34
N TYR A 278 -1.67 -14.93 5.36
CA TYR A 278 -2.47 -13.70 5.32
C TYR A 278 -1.69 -12.51 5.88
N GLY A 279 -2.09 -11.29 5.54
CA GLY A 279 -1.33 -10.08 5.84
C GLY A 279 -0.75 -9.50 4.55
N TYR A 280 0.55 -9.23 4.53
CA TYR A 280 1.22 -8.47 3.48
C TYR A 280 2.01 -9.38 2.53
N ASP A 281 3.00 -8.82 1.81
CA ASP A 281 3.68 -9.47 0.70
C ASP A 281 4.59 -10.64 1.09
N GLU A 282 4.85 -10.86 2.39
CA GLU A 282 5.56 -12.04 2.85
C GLU A 282 4.85 -13.31 2.41
N ARG A 283 3.52 -13.27 2.21
CA ARG A 283 2.75 -14.39 1.67
C ARG A 283 3.13 -14.73 0.22
N GLN A 284 3.53 -13.75 -0.58
CA GLN A 284 3.95 -13.96 -1.97
C GLN A 284 5.38 -14.48 -2.02
N TYR A 285 6.30 -13.83 -1.28
CA TYR A 285 7.70 -14.25 -1.20
C TYR A 285 7.85 -15.65 -0.57
N CYS A 286 6.99 -16.00 0.39
CA CYS A 286 6.97 -17.30 1.05
C CYS A 286 6.09 -18.35 0.37
N SER A 287 5.47 -18.04 -0.78
CA SER A 287 4.69 -19.02 -1.54
C SER A 287 5.53 -20.27 -1.85
N PRO A 288 4.94 -21.48 -1.97
CA PRO A 288 5.72 -22.72 -2.10
C PRO A 288 6.74 -22.74 -3.25
N GLY A 289 6.44 -22.06 -4.37
CA GLY A 289 7.33 -21.99 -5.54
C GLY A 289 8.57 -21.11 -5.33
N PHE A 290 8.48 -20.06 -4.49
CA PHE A 290 9.60 -19.17 -4.20
C PHE A 290 10.27 -19.47 -2.84
N ASN A 291 9.44 -19.68 -1.82
CA ASN A 291 9.80 -20.06 -0.45
C ASN A 291 10.98 -19.24 0.12
N LEU A 292 11.01 -17.93 -0.16
CA LEU A 292 12.09 -17.04 0.25
C LEU A 292 12.06 -16.80 1.78
N PRO A 293 13.22 -16.60 2.41
CA PRO A 293 13.31 -16.31 3.85
C PRO A 293 12.98 -14.84 4.13
N VAL A 294 11.71 -14.47 3.93
CA VAL A 294 11.20 -13.11 4.11
C VAL A 294 10.21 -13.07 5.27
N GLY A 295 10.54 -12.32 6.33
CA GLY A 295 9.63 -12.04 7.43
C GLY A 295 8.87 -10.72 7.22
N CYS A 296 8.02 -10.34 8.17
CA CYS A 296 7.35 -9.04 8.17
C CYS A 296 7.55 -8.34 9.52
N LEU A 297 8.09 -7.12 9.48
CA LEU A 297 8.36 -6.29 10.65
C LEU A 297 7.34 -5.15 10.72
N MET A 298 6.64 -5.10 11.85
CA MET A 298 5.57 -4.13 12.15
C MET A 298 5.75 -3.58 13.57
N ARG A 299 5.02 -2.50 13.89
CA ARG A 299 4.62 -2.16 15.26
C ARG A 299 3.28 -2.80 15.58
N ALA A 300 2.21 -2.01 15.74
CA ALA A 300 0.87 -2.55 15.84
C ALA A 300 0.49 -3.24 14.51
N ARG A 301 -0.08 -4.45 14.61
CA ARG A 301 -0.54 -5.19 13.43
C ARG A 301 -1.74 -4.46 12.78
N HIS A 302 -1.95 -4.72 11.49
CA HIS A 302 -3.16 -4.28 10.80
C HIS A 302 -4.43 -4.63 11.59
N GLY A 303 -5.33 -3.65 11.72
CA GLY A 303 -6.57 -3.80 12.48
C GLY A 303 -6.43 -3.73 14.00
N GLN A 304 -5.25 -3.40 14.54
CA GLN A 304 -5.00 -3.26 15.99
C GLN A 304 -4.57 -1.84 16.40
N PHE A 305 -4.77 -0.85 15.53
CA PHE A 305 -4.42 0.56 15.75
C PHE A 305 -5.56 1.48 15.30
#